data_AF-A0A928E9M3-F1
#
_entry.id   AF-A0A928E9M3-F1
#
_cell.length_a   1.000
_cell.length_b   1.000
_cell.length_c   1.000
_cell.angle_alpha   90.00
_cell.angle_beta   90.00
_cell.angle_gamma   90.00
#
_symmetry.space_group_name_H-M   'P 1'
#
loop_
_entity.id
_entity.type
_entity.pdbx_description
1 polymer ?
#
loop_
_entity_poly.entity_id
_entity_poly.type
_entity_poly.pdbx_seq_one_letter_code
_entity_poly.pdbx_strand_id
1 'polypeptide(L)'
;MTTLHKLLRAHEQTKHATDTGTKMHQRLQRVYIDGTNTHGDADLVAKIYAVPEIAKLFTAKSRTEVPIAGTINGRFISRRIDRLTIDDNTNTIHILDYKTDTNRDTYRNMYIAQINEYALLLRAIYATYKIRGYILWTHDFSLENVHIKPL
;
A
#
# COMPACT_ATOMS: atom_id res chain seq x y z
N MET A 1 9.94 28.96 -22.46
CA MET A 1 9.50 29.90 -21.41
C MET A 1 8.14 29.42 -20.88
N THR A 2 8.10 28.80 -19.70
CA THR A 2 6.84 28.35 -19.07
C THR A 2 6.16 29.57 -18.42
N THR A 3 4.91 29.87 -18.78
CA THR A 3 4.19 31.04 -18.27
C THR A 3 3.67 30.81 -16.84
N LEU A 4 3.56 31.87 -16.04
CA LEU A 4 3.08 31.83 -14.64
C LEU A 4 1.72 31.11 -14.50
N HIS A 5 0.81 31.32 -15.46
CA HIS A 5 -0.49 30.64 -15.51
C HIS A 5 -0.37 29.11 -15.63
N LYS A 6 0.64 28.59 -16.34
CA LYS A 6 0.89 27.15 -16.48
C LYS A 6 1.45 26.57 -15.17
N LEU A 7 2.25 27.33 -14.43
CA LEU A 7 2.77 26.93 -13.12
C LEU A 7 1.67 26.88 -12.06
N LEU A 8 0.78 27.87 -12.02
CA LEU A 8 -0.36 27.90 -11.09
C LEU A 8 -1.31 26.72 -11.32
N ARG A 9 -1.68 26.43 -12.57
CA ARG A 9 -2.53 25.27 -12.91
C ARG A 9 -1.89 23.94 -12.54
N ALA A 10 -0.58 23.78 -12.80
CA ALA A 10 0.13 22.56 -12.43
C ALA A 10 0.17 22.37 -10.91
N HIS A 11 0.35 23.46 -10.15
CA HIS A 11 0.33 23.43 -8.68
C HIS A 11 -1.06 23.07 -8.12
N GLU A 12 -2.14 23.67 -8.64
CA GLU A 12 -3.52 23.34 -8.27
C GLU A 12 -3.86 21.89 -8.59
N GLN A 13 -3.53 21.40 -9.80
CA GLN A 13 -3.74 20.00 -10.17
C GLN A 13 -2.98 19.03 -9.28
N THR A 14 -1.73 19.36 -8.94
CA THR A 14 -0.91 18.56 -8.02
C THR A 14 -1.56 18.52 -6.63
N LYS A 15 -1.97 19.66 -6.09
CA LYS A 15 -2.65 19.75 -4.79
C LYS A 15 -3.96 18.96 -4.75
N HIS A 16 -4.80 19.12 -5.77
CA HIS A 16 -6.05 18.35 -5.89
C HIS A 16 -5.82 16.84 -6.03
N ALA A 17 -4.79 16.42 -6.77
CA ALA A 17 -4.40 15.02 -6.87
C ALA A 17 -3.92 14.47 -5.52
N THR A 18 -3.09 15.23 -4.79
CA THR A 18 -2.62 14.87 -3.44
C THR A 18 -3.79 14.74 -2.44
N ASP A 19 -4.74 15.67 -2.46
CA ASP A 19 -5.92 15.63 -1.59
C ASP A 19 -6.83 14.44 -1.93
N THR A 20 -7.00 14.14 -3.21
CA THR A 20 -7.80 13.00 -3.68
C THR A 20 -7.15 11.67 -3.30
N GLY A 21 -5.83 11.55 -3.49
CA GLY A 21 -5.08 10.37 -3.05
C GLY A 21 -5.16 10.15 -1.54
N THR A 22 -5.00 11.21 -0.76
CA THR A 22 -5.14 11.17 0.71
C THR A 22 -6.52 10.68 1.13
N LYS A 23 -7.60 11.18 0.50
CA LYS A 23 -8.98 10.73 0.76
C LYS A 23 -9.19 9.26 0.38
N MET A 24 -8.62 8.80 -0.73
CA MET A 24 -8.69 7.40 -1.13
C MET A 24 -8.03 6.48 -0.08
N HIS A 25 -6.82 6.82 0.37
CA HIS A 25 -6.13 6.04 1.42
C HIS A 25 -6.98 5.99 2.70
N GLN A 26 -7.52 7.13 3.15
CA GLN A 26 -8.38 7.19 4.34
C GLN A 26 -9.66 6.37 4.21
N ARG A 27 -10.25 6.27 3.01
CA ARG A 27 -11.41 5.40 2.77
C ARG A 27 -10.99 3.92 2.80
N LEU A 28 -9.90 3.56 2.13
CA LEU A 28 -9.36 2.20 2.10
C LEU A 28 -8.90 1.69 3.48
N GLN A 29 -8.38 2.57 4.34
CA GLN A 29 -8.01 2.23 5.73
C GLN A 29 -9.20 1.68 6.53
N ARG A 30 -10.42 2.18 6.25
CA ARG A 30 -11.64 1.79 6.96
C ARG A 30 -12.28 0.53 6.38
N VAL A 31 -11.76 -0.02 5.29
CA VAL A 31 -12.36 -1.21 4.68
C VAL A 31 -11.87 -2.47 5.38
N TYR A 32 -12.84 -3.31 5.78
CA TYR A 32 -12.63 -4.66 6.31
C TYR A 32 -13.70 -5.60 5.78
N ILE A 33 -13.30 -6.84 5.48
CA ILE A 33 -14.15 -7.91 4.94
C ILE A 33 -13.89 -9.17 5.78
N ASP A 34 -14.93 -9.65 6.44
CA ASP A 34 -14.91 -10.89 7.23
C ASP A 34 -16.15 -11.73 6.91
N GLY A 35 -16.00 -12.60 5.90
CA GLY A 35 -17.13 -13.31 5.30
C GLY A 35 -18.17 -12.34 4.74
N THR A 36 -19.40 -12.41 5.26
CA THR A 36 -20.50 -11.51 4.87
C THR A 36 -20.49 -10.18 5.64
N ASN A 37 -19.71 -10.07 6.71
CA ASN A 37 -19.59 -8.85 7.49
C ASN A 37 -18.56 -7.92 6.83
N THR A 38 -19.00 -6.75 6.37
CA THR A 38 -18.14 -5.77 5.73
C THR A 38 -18.24 -4.42 6.42
N HIS A 39 -17.13 -3.70 6.47
CA HIS A 39 -17.05 -2.35 7.03
C HIS A 39 -16.38 -1.41 6.03
N GLY A 40 -16.69 -0.12 6.13
CA GLY A 40 -16.14 0.92 5.28
C GLY A 40 -17.07 1.34 4.15
N ASP A 41 -16.48 1.89 3.11
CA ASP A 41 -17.19 2.45 1.96
C ASP A 41 -17.75 1.34 1.06
N ALA A 42 -19.06 1.33 0.82
CA ALA A 42 -19.74 0.25 0.09
C ALA A 42 -19.22 0.05 -1.34
N ASP A 43 -18.88 1.13 -2.05
CA ASP A 43 -18.35 1.04 -3.42
C ASP A 43 -16.95 0.43 -3.42
N LEU A 44 -16.11 0.81 -2.44
CA LEU A 44 -14.78 0.22 -2.29
C LEU A 44 -14.86 -1.25 -1.89
N VAL A 45 -15.76 -1.59 -0.96
CA VAL A 45 -16.02 -2.98 -0.57
C VAL A 45 -16.40 -3.79 -1.80
N ALA A 46 -17.35 -3.33 -2.62
CA ALA A 46 -17.77 -4.04 -3.83
C ALA A 46 -16.60 -4.25 -4.82
N LYS A 47 -15.79 -3.22 -5.06
CA LYS A 47 -14.61 -3.32 -5.96
C LYS A 47 -13.56 -4.29 -5.43
N ILE A 48 -13.28 -4.26 -4.13
CA ILE A 48 -12.33 -5.17 -3.48
C ILE A 48 -12.85 -6.60 -3.51
N TYR A 49 -14.14 -6.80 -3.21
CA TYR A 49 -14.77 -8.12 -3.17
C TYR A 49 -14.82 -8.77 -4.57
N ALA A 50 -14.92 -7.97 -5.63
CA ALA A 50 -14.88 -8.43 -7.00
C ALA A 50 -13.51 -9.03 -7.41
N VAL A 51 -12.44 -8.79 -6.64
CA VAL A 51 -11.11 -9.31 -6.90
C VAL A 51 -10.65 -10.13 -5.69
N PRO A 52 -10.81 -11.46 -5.68
CA PRO A 52 -10.52 -12.31 -4.51
C PRO A 52 -9.09 -12.16 -3.95
N GLU A 53 -8.12 -11.90 -4.83
CA GLU A 53 -6.73 -11.66 -4.42
C GLU A 53 -6.53 -10.37 -3.62
N ILE A 54 -7.40 -9.37 -3.82
CA ILE A 54 -7.41 -8.14 -3.03
C ILE A 54 -8.22 -8.38 -1.75
N ALA A 55 -9.39 -9.01 -1.86
CA ALA A 55 -10.26 -9.27 -0.71
C ALA A 55 -9.53 -9.98 0.45
N LYS A 56 -8.67 -10.96 0.17
CA LYS A 56 -7.85 -11.66 1.19
C LYS A 56 -6.87 -10.75 1.95
N LEU A 57 -6.60 -9.54 1.45
CA LEU A 57 -5.72 -8.55 2.08
C LEU A 57 -6.49 -7.54 2.93
N PHE A 58 -7.83 -7.53 2.88
CA PHE A 58 -8.71 -6.61 3.62
C PHE A 58 -9.45 -7.31 4.76
N THR A 59 -8.84 -8.33 5.37
CA THR A 59 -9.45 -9.07 6.48
C THR A 59 -9.48 -8.27 7.76
N ALA A 60 -10.28 -8.70 8.75
CA ALA A 60 -10.26 -8.13 10.10
C ALA A 60 -8.87 -8.19 10.78
N LYS A 61 -7.98 -9.11 10.37
CA LYS A 61 -6.59 -9.20 10.87
C LYS A 61 -5.64 -8.20 10.21
N SER A 62 -6.06 -7.57 9.12
CA SER A 62 -5.21 -6.70 8.30
C SER A 62 -5.15 -5.31 8.93
N ARG A 63 -4.02 -4.98 9.56
CA ARG A 63 -3.80 -3.68 10.22
C ARG A 63 -3.44 -2.62 9.19
N THR A 64 -3.86 -1.38 9.43
CA THR A 64 -3.57 -0.24 8.54
C THR A 64 -2.65 0.75 9.22
N GLU A 65 -1.90 1.53 8.42
CA GLU A 65 -1.04 2.60 8.93
C GLU A 65 -0.01 2.11 9.95
N VAL A 66 0.56 0.93 9.73
CA VAL A 66 1.43 0.24 10.68
C VAL A 66 2.80 0.91 10.71
N PRO A 67 3.22 1.50 11.84
CA PRO A 67 4.55 2.08 11.96
C PRO A 67 5.60 0.96 11.95
N ILE A 68 6.72 1.21 11.28
CA ILE A 68 7.86 0.32 11.29
C ILE A 68 9.15 1.13 11.30
N ALA A 69 10.11 0.71 12.12
CA ALA A 69 11.40 1.37 12.23
C ALA A 69 12.52 0.38 12.51
N GLY A 70 13.74 0.75 12.13
CA GLY A 70 14.93 -0.06 12.33
C GLY A 70 16.13 0.57 11.64
N THR A 71 17.25 -0.16 11.64
CA THR A 71 18.49 0.31 11.00
C THR A 71 18.75 -0.50 9.74
N ILE A 72 18.91 0.18 8.61
CA ILE A 72 19.33 -0.42 7.34
C ILE A 72 20.67 0.21 6.96
N ASN A 73 21.71 -0.60 6.77
CA ASN A 73 23.05 -0.15 6.40
C ASN A 73 23.60 0.97 7.30
N GLY A 74 23.42 0.83 8.62
CA GLY A 74 23.89 1.81 9.61
C GLY A 74 23.04 3.08 9.73
N ARG A 75 21.98 3.23 8.93
CA ARG A 75 21.06 4.38 8.98
C ARG A 75 19.75 4.00 9.65
N PHE A 76 19.31 4.80 10.63
CA PHE A 76 17.96 4.68 11.18
C PHE A 76 16.90 5.10 10.15
N ILE A 77 15.92 4.23 9.96
CA ILE A 77 14.80 4.39 9.03
C ILE A 77 13.51 4.23 9.83
N SER A 78 12.56 5.14 9.62
CA SER A 78 11.19 5.05 10.13
C SER A 78 10.21 5.25 8.98
N ARG A 79 9.22 4.36 8.89
CA ARG A 79 8.24 4.26 7.82
C ARG A 79 6.87 3.87 8.39
N ARG A 80 5.88 3.89 7.50
CA ARG A 80 4.52 3.49 7.79
C ARG A 80 4.00 2.66 6.61
N ILE A 81 3.51 1.47 6.90
CA ILE A 81 2.97 0.54 5.91
C ILE A 81 1.46 0.80 5.83
N ASP A 82 0.95 1.07 4.63
CA ASP A 82 -0.48 1.36 4.41
C ASP A 82 -1.38 0.24 4.95
N ARG A 83 -1.05 -1.03 4.62
CA ARG A 83 -1.71 -2.20 5.19
C ARG A 83 -0.78 -3.40 5.35
N LEU A 84 -0.88 -4.08 6.50
CA LEU A 84 -0.08 -5.23 6.88
C LEU A 84 -0.97 -6.34 7.45
N THR A 85 -0.85 -7.54 6.90
CA THR A 85 -1.46 -8.75 7.47
C THR A 85 -0.36 -9.70 7.92
N ILE A 86 -0.46 -10.21 9.14
CA ILE A 86 0.41 -11.26 9.65
C ILE A 86 -0.46 -12.51 9.81
N ASP A 87 -0.07 -13.58 9.13
CA ASP A 87 -0.68 -14.89 9.24
C ASP A 87 0.30 -15.85 9.92
N ASP A 88 0.09 -16.02 11.22
CA ASP A 88 0.92 -16.89 12.06
C ASP A 88 0.74 -18.37 11.70
N ASN A 89 -0.41 -18.76 11.11
CA ASN A 89 -0.66 -20.16 10.74
C ASN A 89 0.20 -20.60 9.55
N THR A 90 0.50 -19.67 8.63
CA THR A 90 1.32 -19.92 7.44
C THR A 90 2.71 -19.29 7.53
N ASN A 91 3.04 -18.66 8.66
CA ASN A 91 4.21 -17.81 8.86
C ASN A 91 4.43 -16.85 7.68
N THR A 92 3.36 -16.19 7.22
CA THR A 92 3.41 -15.29 6.07
C THR A 92 2.97 -13.88 6.45
N ILE A 93 3.73 -12.89 6.01
CA ILE A 93 3.41 -11.47 6.17
C ILE A 93 3.08 -10.91 4.79
N HIS A 94 1.93 -10.24 4.69
CA HIS A 94 1.48 -9.56 3.48
C HIS A 94 1.56 -8.05 3.68
N ILE A 95 2.32 -7.39 2.81
CA ILE A 95 2.46 -5.93 2.75
C ILE A 95 1.65 -5.44 1.55
N LEU A 96 0.72 -4.52 1.77
CA LEU A 96 -0.03 -3.87 0.70
C LEU A 96 0.17 -2.36 0.79
N ASP A 97 0.61 -1.76 -0.33
CA ASP A 97 0.81 -0.32 -0.47
C ASP A 97 -0.14 0.22 -1.55
N TYR A 98 -0.80 1.35 -1.30
CA TYR A 98 -1.82 1.91 -2.21
C TYR A 98 -1.19 2.98 -3.09
N LYS A 99 -1.50 2.94 -4.40
CA LYS A 99 -1.04 3.95 -5.35
C LYS A 99 -2.18 4.48 -6.20
N THR A 100 -2.32 5.81 -6.23
CA THR A 100 -3.37 6.51 -6.98
C THR A 100 -2.92 6.91 -8.37
N ASP A 101 -1.65 6.73 -8.72
CA ASP A 101 -1.14 7.07 -10.05
C ASP A 101 -1.83 6.22 -11.12
N THR A 102 -2.21 6.88 -12.20
CA THR A 102 -2.79 6.24 -13.39
C THR A 102 -1.71 5.74 -14.35
N ASN A 103 -0.54 6.40 -14.37
CA ASN A 103 0.64 5.93 -15.10
C ASN A 103 1.55 5.14 -14.15
N ARG A 104 1.43 3.82 -14.20
CA ARG A 104 2.12 2.90 -13.29
C ARG A 104 3.64 2.97 -13.42
N ASP A 105 4.14 3.06 -14.65
CA ASP A 105 5.58 2.93 -14.95
C ASP A 105 6.42 4.10 -14.44
N THR A 106 5.80 5.28 -14.30
CA THR A 106 6.51 6.52 -13.94
C THR A 106 7.28 6.40 -12.62
N TYR A 107 6.67 5.75 -11.63
CA TYR A 107 7.22 5.62 -10.27
C TYR A 107 7.31 4.17 -9.77
N ARG A 108 7.03 3.19 -10.65
CA ARG A 108 6.97 1.76 -10.31
C ARG A 108 8.19 1.28 -9.54
N ASN A 109 9.40 1.62 -10.00
CA ASN A 109 10.64 1.19 -9.35
C ASN A 109 10.81 1.78 -7.94
N MET A 110 10.34 3.00 -7.71
CA MET A 110 10.35 3.63 -6.39
C MET A 110 9.40 2.89 -5.43
N TYR A 111 8.22 2.48 -5.91
CA TYR A 111 7.23 1.75 -5.13
C TYR A 111 7.71 0.33 -4.78
N ILE A 112 8.35 -0.36 -5.73
CA ILE A 112 9.02 -1.64 -5.49
C ILE A 112 10.13 -1.48 -4.44
N ALA A 113 10.95 -0.43 -4.54
CA ALA A 113 12.01 -0.17 -3.57
C ALA A 113 11.45 0.09 -2.16
N GLN A 114 10.35 0.85 -2.06
CA GLN A 114 9.64 1.11 -0.81
C GLN A 114 9.15 -0.18 -0.15
N ILE A 115 8.48 -1.06 -0.89
CA ILE A 115 8.01 -2.35 -0.35
C ILE A 115 9.18 -3.25 0.07
N ASN A 116 10.31 -3.21 -0.66
CA ASN A 116 11.52 -3.92 -0.25
C ASN A 116 12.15 -3.33 1.01
N GLU A 117 12.12 -2.01 1.21
CA GLU A 117 12.56 -1.36 2.46
C GLU A 117 11.71 -1.83 3.65
N TYR A 118 10.38 -1.92 3.47
CA TYR A 118 9.48 -2.47 4.50
C TYR A 118 9.81 -3.93 4.80
N ALA A 119 10.03 -4.74 3.76
CA ALA A 119 10.39 -6.15 3.92
C ALA A 119 11.70 -6.33 4.69
N LEU A 120 12.73 -5.51 4.42
CA LEU A 120 13.99 -5.54 5.16
C LEU A 120 13.78 -5.23 6.65
N LEU A 121 13.00 -4.19 6.97
CA LEU A 121 12.69 -3.86 8.36
C LEU A 121 11.89 -4.97 9.05
N LEU A 122 10.92 -5.57 8.36
CA LEU A 122 10.09 -6.65 8.91
C LEU A 122 10.91 -7.92 9.18
N ARG A 123 11.90 -8.25 8.35
CA ARG A 123 12.77 -9.42 8.58
C ARG A 123 13.58 -9.33 9.85
N ALA A 124 13.93 -8.12 10.29
CA ALA A 124 14.60 -7.92 11.58
C ALA A 124 13.69 -8.29 12.77
N ILE A 125 12.37 -8.24 12.60
CA ILE A 125 11.38 -8.57 13.63
C ILE A 125 10.86 -10.01 13.48
N TYR A 126 10.62 -10.45 12.23
CA TYR A 126 10.02 -11.73 11.87
C TYR A 126 10.95 -12.55 10.98
N ALA A 127 12.08 -12.99 11.54
CA ALA A 127 13.17 -13.62 10.78
C ALA A 127 12.75 -14.90 10.03
N THR A 128 11.77 -15.64 10.54
CA THR A 128 11.31 -16.91 9.95
C THR A 128 10.11 -16.77 9.01
N TYR A 129 9.50 -15.58 8.92
CA TYR A 129 8.28 -15.38 8.15
C TYR A 129 8.58 -15.12 6.68
N LYS A 130 7.76 -15.69 5.79
CA LYS A 130 7.76 -15.36 4.37
C LYS A 130 7.10 -14.00 4.19
N ILE A 131 7.75 -13.09 3.47
CA ILE A 131 7.19 -11.76 3.18
C ILE A 131 6.70 -11.73 1.73
N ARG A 132 5.46 -11.30 1.53
CA ARG A 132 4.85 -11.04 0.23
C ARG A 132 4.44 -9.58 0.14
N GLY A 133 4.85 -8.91 -0.93
CA GLY A 133 4.55 -7.50 -1.15
C GLY A 133 3.63 -7.29 -2.35
N TYR A 134 2.78 -6.29 -2.24
CA TYR A 134 1.77 -5.97 -3.23
C TYR A 134 1.60 -4.46 -3.38
N ILE A 135 1.31 -4.02 -4.60
CA ILE A 135 0.82 -2.67 -4.90
C ILE A 135 -0.64 -2.80 -5.32
N LEU A 136 -1.53 -2.03 -4.69
CA LEU A 136 -2.90 -1.83 -5.18
C LEU A 136 -2.98 -0.52 -5.95
N TRP A 137 -3.24 -0.62 -7.24
CA TRP A 137 -3.49 0.53 -8.10
C TRP A 137 -4.94 0.96 -7.95
N THR A 138 -5.19 2.05 -7.22
CA THR A 138 -6.55 2.41 -6.78
C THR A 138 -7.41 2.99 -7.91
N HIS A 139 -6.82 3.32 -9.06
CA HIS A 139 -7.56 3.84 -10.21
C HIS A 139 -8.36 2.74 -10.92
N ASP A 140 -7.86 1.50 -10.94
CA ASP A 140 -8.51 0.37 -11.61
C ASP A 140 -8.63 -0.90 -10.76
N PHE A 141 -8.23 -0.84 -9.48
CA PHE A 141 -8.30 -1.96 -8.54
C PHE A 141 -7.54 -3.20 -9.03
N SER A 142 -6.44 -3.00 -9.76
CA SER A 142 -5.52 -4.09 -10.06
C SER A 142 -4.51 -4.29 -8.94
N LEU A 143 -4.15 -5.56 -8.71
CA LEU A 143 -3.15 -5.97 -7.75
C LEU A 143 -1.87 -6.35 -8.49
N GLU A 144 -0.76 -5.75 -8.09
CA GLU A 144 0.55 -6.08 -8.62
C GLU A 144 1.38 -6.78 -7.55
N ASN A 145 1.94 -7.95 -7.89
CA ASN A 145 2.86 -8.68 -7.02
C ASN A 145 4.26 -8.08 -7.12
N VAL A 146 4.86 -7.77 -5.98
CA VAL A 146 6.24 -7.26 -5.91
C VAL A 146 7.20 -8.40 -5.61
N HIS A 147 8.24 -8.53 -6.42
CA HIS A 147 9.35 -9.42 -6.12
C HIS A 147 10.13 -8.87 -4.90
N ILE A 148 10.01 -9.58 -3.78
CA ILE A 148 10.76 -9.27 -2.56
C ILE A 148 12.18 -9.82 -2.72
N LYS A 149 13.16 -8.92 -2.66
CA LYS A 149 14.57 -9.27 -2.74
C LYS A 149 14.95 -10.22 -1.60
N PRO A 150 15.80 -11.23 -1.84
CA PRO A 150 16.41 -11.99 -0.74
C PRO A 150 17.24 -11.07 0.17
N LEU A 151 17.61 -11.58 1.34
CA LEU A 151 18.60 -10.92 2.19
C LEU A 151 19.97 -10.98 1.53
#